data_AF-A0AAE9YNM9-F1
#
_entry.id   AF-A0AAE9YNM9-F1
#
_cell.length_a   1.000
_cell.length_b   1.000
_cell.length_c   1.000
_cell.angle_alpha   90.00
_cell.angle_beta   90.00
_cell.angle_gamma   90.00
#
_symmetry.space_group_name_H-M   'P 1'
#
loop_
_entity.id
_entity.type
_entity.pdbx_description
1 polymer ?
#
loop_
_entity_poly.entity_id
_entity_poly.type
_entity_poly.pdbx_seq_one_letter_code
_entity_poly.pdbx_strand_id
1 'polypeptide(L)'
;MSESHSTSPSTSTDASQDAPLEQEVTMEQWSRDFLDLCDDFGQFSQECAFLFDAFAAVAQEPECITPDTSEGIRHVNFWLKYQAIGYREKINRLHDGWKVLKRKQ
;
A
#
# COMPACT_ATOMS: atom_id res chain seq x y z
N MET A 1 56.28 5.09 40.10
CA MET A 1 56.07 4.47 38.78
C MET A 1 55.02 5.30 38.07
N SER A 2 55.49 6.19 37.22
CA SER A 2 54.68 6.98 36.30
C SER A 2 54.49 6.15 35.05
N GLU A 3 53.27 6.08 34.50
CA GLU A 3 53.06 6.03 33.06
C GLU A 3 51.59 6.38 32.74
N SER A 4 51.47 7.43 31.96
CA SER A 4 50.25 8.03 31.44
C SER A 4 49.94 7.37 30.11
N HIS A 5 48.70 6.96 29.87
CA HIS A 5 48.21 6.70 28.51
C HIS A 5 47.01 7.57 28.19
N SER A 6 47.30 8.63 27.44
CA SER A 6 46.38 9.35 26.57
C SER A 6 45.95 8.47 25.41
N THR A 7 44.65 8.42 25.10
CA THR A 7 44.17 8.42 23.71
C THR A 7 42.78 9.06 23.64
N SER A 8 42.70 10.16 22.89
CA SER A 8 41.51 10.95 22.56
C SER A 8 40.56 10.21 21.59
N PRO A 9 39.31 10.70 21.38
CA PRO A 9 38.24 9.95 20.74
C PRO A 9 38.36 9.95 19.21
N SER A 10 38.23 8.78 18.59
CA SER A 10 38.21 8.62 17.15
C SER A 10 36.79 8.79 16.63
N THR A 11 36.52 9.97 16.08
CA THR A 11 35.42 10.27 15.17
C THR A 11 35.50 9.30 13.98
N SER A 12 34.50 8.42 13.82
CA SER A 12 34.21 7.81 12.53
C SER A 12 32.76 8.14 12.19
N THR A 13 32.64 9.26 11.48
CA THR A 13 31.48 9.63 10.69
C THR A 13 31.32 8.57 9.60
N ASP A 14 30.48 7.56 9.83
CA ASP A 14 29.89 6.79 8.74
C ASP A 14 28.47 7.34 8.51
N ALA A 15 28.44 8.51 7.87
CA ALA A 15 27.24 8.97 7.21
C ALA A 15 27.12 8.17 5.92
N SER A 16 26.65 6.92 6.05
CA SER A 16 26.09 6.18 4.92
C SER A 16 24.91 7.01 4.41
N GLN A 17 25.17 7.72 3.32
CA GLN A 17 24.19 8.49 2.58
C GLN A 17 23.14 7.50 2.06
N ASP A 18 22.01 7.38 2.76
CA ASP A 18 20.74 6.97 2.17
C ASP A 18 20.30 8.09 1.22
N ALA A 19 20.99 8.20 0.08
CA ALA A 19 20.43 8.87 -1.07
C ALA A 19 19.20 8.06 -1.49
N PRO A 20 17.99 8.67 -1.60
CA PRO A 20 16.86 7.97 -2.17
C PRO A 20 17.29 7.53 -3.57
N LEU A 21 17.32 6.23 -3.80
CA LEU A 21 17.37 5.71 -5.17
C LEU A 21 16.10 6.25 -5.82
N GLU A 22 16.22 7.37 -6.54
CA GLU A 22 15.16 7.86 -7.42
C GLU A 22 14.97 6.77 -8.45
N GLN A 23 14.07 5.84 -8.15
CA GLN A 23 13.83 4.69 -8.97
C GLN A 23 13.29 5.21 -10.29
N GLU A 24 14.11 5.10 -11.32
CA GLU A 24 13.80 5.65 -12.62
C GLU A 24 12.62 4.87 -13.19
N VAL A 25 11.44 5.51 -13.23
CA VAL A 25 10.24 4.90 -13.81
C VAL A 25 10.48 4.74 -15.30
N THR A 26 10.45 3.50 -15.81
CA THR A 26 10.51 3.17 -17.23
C THR A 26 9.10 2.94 -17.78
N MET A 27 8.93 3.09 -19.10
CA MET A 27 7.63 2.85 -19.75
C MET A 27 7.19 1.39 -19.59
N GLU A 28 8.13 0.45 -19.65
CA GLU A 28 7.86 -0.97 -19.50
C GLU A 28 7.41 -1.31 -18.08
N GLN A 29 8.06 -0.73 -17.06
CA GLN A 29 7.67 -0.94 -15.66
C GLN A 29 6.30 -0.33 -15.40
N TRP A 30 6.08 0.90 -15.84
CA TRP A 30 4.80 1.59 -15.71
C TRP A 30 3.66 0.80 -16.37
N SER A 31 3.89 0.27 -17.57
CA SER A 31 2.87 -0.50 -18.31
C SER A 31 2.52 -1.81 -17.60
N ARG A 32 3.51 -2.51 -17.03
CA ARG A 32 3.26 -3.71 -16.21
C ARG A 32 2.46 -3.37 -14.96
N ASP A 33 2.90 -2.39 -14.18
CA ASP A 33 2.23 -1.98 -12.94
C ASP A 33 0.78 -1.51 -13.20
N PHE A 34 0.53 -0.89 -14.37
CA PHE A 34 -0.82 -0.51 -14.79
C PHE A 34 -1.70 -1.73 -15.10
N LEU A 35 -1.17 -2.73 -15.83
CA LEU A 35 -1.91 -3.97 -16.10
C LEU A 35 -2.22 -4.73 -14.81
N ASP A 36 -1.23 -4.88 -13.94
CA ASP A 36 -1.40 -5.53 -12.63
C ASP A 36 -2.48 -4.80 -11.80
N LEU A 37 -2.48 -3.46 -11.82
CA LEU A 37 -3.54 -2.68 -11.16
C LEU A 37 -4.92 -2.98 -11.76
N CYS A 38 -5.04 -3.09 -13.09
CA CYS A 38 -6.31 -3.40 -13.74
C CYS A 38 -6.84 -4.78 -13.35
N ASP A 39 -5.96 -5.79 -13.32
CA ASP A 39 -6.32 -7.16 -12.96
C ASP A 39 -6.71 -7.25 -11.48
N ASP A 40 -5.89 -6.70 -10.59
CA ASP A 40 -6.14 -6.65 -9.14
C ASP A 40 -7.47 -5.93 -8.84
N PHE A 41 -7.68 -4.75 -9.44
CA PHE A 41 -8.90 -3.96 -9.23
C PHE A 41 -10.14 -4.67 -9.80
N GLY A 42 -9.99 -5.37 -10.93
CA GLY A 42 -11.04 -6.21 -11.50
C GLY A 42 -11.50 -7.27 -10.51
N GLN A 43 -10.57 -8.04 -9.94
CA GLN A 43 -10.88 -9.05 -8.92
C GLN A 43 -11.51 -8.41 -7.67
N PHE A 44 -10.92 -7.34 -7.14
CA PHE A 44 -11.47 -6.64 -5.98
C PHE A 44 -12.90 -6.15 -6.21
N SER A 45 -13.21 -5.64 -7.40
CA SER A 45 -14.55 -5.17 -7.74
C SER A 45 -15.59 -6.30 -7.77
N GLN A 46 -15.19 -7.49 -8.22
CA GLN A 46 -16.05 -8.68 -8.19
C GLN A 46 -16.32 -9.15 -6.77
N GLU A 47 -15.29 -9.15 -5.92
CA GLU A 47 -15.44 -9.46 -4.49
C GLU A 47 -16.34 -8.45 -3.78
N CYS A 48 -16.22 -7.15 -4.09
CA CYS A 48 -17.11 -6.10 -3.59
C CYS A 48 -18.57 -6.37 -3.95
N ALA A 49 -18.86 -6.70 -5.21
CA ALA A 49 -20.24 -6.97 -5.66
C ALA A 49 -20.89 -8.08 -4.83
N PHE A 50 -20.18 -9.20 -4.64
CA PHE A 50 -20.64 -10.31 -3.80
C PHE A 50 -20.86 -9.89 -2.35
N LEU A 51 -19.92 -9.12 -1.76
CA LEU A 51 -20.03 -8.67 -0.37
C LEU A 51 -21.18 -7.70 -0.16
N PHE A 52 -21.45 -6.80 -1.12
CA PHE A 52 -22.56 -5.86 -1.03
C PHE A 52 -23.91 -6.57 -1.11
N ASP A 53 -24.05 -7.58 -1.96
CA ASP A 53 -25.25 -8.43 -1.98
C ASP A 53 -25.43 -9.16 -0.65
N ALA A 54 -24.36 -9.72 -0.08
CA ALA A 54 -24.40 -10.38 1.22
C ALA A 54 -24.80 -9.41 2.35
N PHE A 55 -24.23 -8.21 2.39
CA PHE A 55 -24.61 -7.19 3.38
C PHE A 55 -26.05 -6.72 3.21
N ALA A 56 -26.53 -6.57 1.97
CA ALA A 56 -27.92 -6.21 1.71
C ALA A 56 -28.88 -7.30 2.19
N ALA A 57 -28.55 -8.58 1.96
CA ALA A 57 -29.34 -9.70 2.47
C ALA A 57 -29.37 -9.73 4.01
N VAL A 58 -28.21 -9.58 4.67
CA VAL A 58 -28.12 -9.56 6.13
C VAL A 58 -28.88 -8.37 6.73
N ALA A 59 -28.85 -7.21 6.09
CA ALA A 59 -29.58 -6.02 6.54
C ALA A 59 -31.10 -6.17 6.44
N GLN A 60 -31.62 -7.08 5.61
CA GLN A 60 -33.05 -7.38 5.53
C GLN A 60 -33.55 -8.29 6.66
N GLU A 61 -32.64 -9.02 7.32
CA GLU A 61 -32.92 -9.91 8.46
C GLU A 61 -32.12 -9.47 9.69
N PRO A 62 -32.41 -8.29 10.28
CA PRO A 62 -31.61 -7.72 11.37
C PRO A 62 -31.55 -8.61 12.62
N GLU A 63 -32.55 -9.45 12.85
CA GLU A 63 -32.58 -10.46 13.92
C GLU A 63 -31.50 -11.54 13.78
N CYS A 64 -31.00 -11.78 12.57
CA CYS A 64 -29.92 -12.72 12.27
C CYS A 64 -28.52 -12.10 12.51
N ILE A 65 -28.44 -10.80 12.82
CA ILE A 65 -27.19 -10.11 13.14
C ILE A 65 -26.80 -10.38 14.61
N THR A 66 -26.18 -11.54 14.83
CA THR A 66 -25.58 -11.90 16.12
C THR A 66 -24.27 -11.13 16.36
N PRO A 67 -23.69 -11.16 17.58
CA PRO A 67 -22.37 -10.61 17.82
C PRO A 67 -21.29 -11.15 16.88
N ASP A 68 -21.33 -12.45 16.56
CA ASP A 68 -20.37 -13.08 15.64
C ASP A 68 -20.58 -12.60 14.19
N THR A 69 -21.84 -12.47 13.75
CA THR A 69 -22.17 -11.87 12.44
C THR A 69 -21.68 -10.42 12.38
N SER A 70 -21.90 -9.64 13.44
CA SER A 70 -21.42 -8.25 13.54
C SER A 70 -19.90 -8.16 13.50
N GLU A 71 -19.18 -9.09 14.12
CA GLU A 71 -17.72 -9.18 14.05
C GLU A 71 -17.26 -9.47 12.62
N GLY A 72 -17.90 -10.42 11.94
CA GLY A 72 -17.64 -10.72 10.53
C GLY A 72 -17.83 -9.51 9.63
N ILE A 73 -18.95 -8.79 9.78
CA ILE A 73 -19.23 -7.55 9.05
C ILE A 73 -18.13 -6.51 9.33
N ARG A 74 -17.71 -6.34 10.59
CA ARG A 74 -16.63 -5.41 10.95
C ARG A 74 -15.31 -5.78 10.28
N HIS A 75 -14.93 -7.07 10.33
CA HIS A 75 -13.69 -7.55 9.72
C HIS A 75 -13.66 -7.30 8.21
N VAL A 76 -14.75 -7.64 7.52
CA VAL A 76 -14.87 -7.41 6.07
C VAL A 76 -14.83 -5.92 5.74
N ASN A 77 -15.54 -5.07 6.51
CA ASN A 77 -15.51 -3.62 6.31
C ASN A 77 -14.10 -3.03 6.52
N PHE A 78 -13.37 -3.54 7.52
CA PHE A 78 -11.98 -3.17 7.73
C PHE A 78 -11.13 -3.53 6.52
N TRP A 79 -11.23 -4.76 6.02
CA TRP A 79 -10.52 -5.19 4.81
C TRP A 79 -10.86 -4.32 3.58
N LEU A 80 -12.15 -4.10 3.30
CA LEU A 80 -12.63 -3.25 2.19
C LEU A 80 -12.01 -1.85 2.23
N LYS A 81 -11.98 -1.22 3.42
CA LYS A 81 -11.40 0.11 3.62
C LYS A 81 -9.93 0.15 3.20
N TYR A 82 -9.12 -0.81 3.66
CA TYR A 82 -7.68 -0.82 3.35
C TYR A 82 -7.41 -1.18 1.89
N GLN A 83 -8.19 -2.07 1.28
CA GLN A 83 -8.12 -2.33 -0.16
C GLN A 83 -8.39 -1.05 -0.97
N ALA A 84 -9.49 -0.35 -0.69
CA ALA A 84 -9.84 0.88 -1.39
C ALA A 84 -8.77 1.98 -1.24
N ILE A 85 -8.17 2.10 -0.05
CA ILE A 85 -7.03 3.00 0.19
C ILE A 85 -5.82 2.57 -0.65
N GLY A 86 -5.46 1.28 -0.62
CA GLY A 86 -4.32 0.75 -1.36
C GLY A 86 -4.44 0.97 -2.87
N TYR A 87 -5.62 0.72 -3.46
CA TYR A 87 -5.86 1.00 -4.87
C TYR A 87 -5.73 2.48 -5.21
N ARG A 88 -6.29 3.37 -4.38
CA ARG A 88 -6.13 4.82 -4.57
C ARG A 88 -4.65 5.23 -4.56
N GLU A 89 -3.87 4.67 -3.65
CA GLU A 89 -2.43 4.94 -3.56
C GLU A 89 -1.67 4.40 -4.79
N LYS A 90 -1.96 3.17 -5.25
CA LYS A 90 -1.39 2.60 -6.48
C LYS A 90 -1.71 3.48 -7.70
N ILE A 91 -2.97 3.91 -7.85
CA ILE A 91 -3.41 4.81 -8.93
C ILE A 91 -2.62 6.11 -8.91
N ASN A 92 -2.47 6.75 -7.74
CA ASN A 92 -1.72 8.00 -7.62
C ASN A 92 -0.25 7.82 -8.00
N ARG A 93 0.39 6.73 -7.57
CA ARG A 93 1.78 6.42 -7.93
C ARG A 93 1.95 6.24 -9.44
N LEU A 94 1.07 5.47 -10.08
CA LEU A 94 1.08 5.31 -11.54
C LEU A 94 0.86 6.65 -12.26
N HIS A 95 -0.08 7.45 -11.80
CA HIS A 95 -0.35 8.76 -12.39
C HIS A 95 0.85 9.71 -12.29
N ASP A 96 1.56 9.72 -11.16
CA ASP A 96 2.77 10.52 -11.01
C ASP A 96 3.95 9.96 -11.81
N GLY A 97 4.09 8.63 -11.89
CA GLY A 97 5.06 7.97 -12.77
C GLY A 97 4.85 8.33 -14.24
N TRP A 98 3.60 8.40 -14.69
CA TRP A 98 3.24 8.83 -16.04
C TRP A 98 3.68 10.28 -16.33
N LYS A 99 3.47 11.21 -15.37
CA LYS A 99 3.95 12.60 -15.52
C LYS A 99 5.47 12.69 -15.61
N VAL A 100 6.21 11.80 -14.93
CA VAL A 100 7.66 11.74 -15.03
C VAL A 100 8.07 11.26 -16.42
N LEU A 101 7.48 10.16 -16.90
CA LEU A 101 7.74 9.62 -18.24
C LEU A 101 7.47 10.63 -19.35
N LYS A 102 6.33 11.33 -19.28
CA LYS A 102 5.96 12.35 -20.29
C LYS A 102 6.93 13.53 -20.33
N ARG A 103 7.63 13.84 -19.25
CA ARG A 103 8.65 14.92 -19.23
C ARG A 103 10.00 14.48 -19.81
N LYS A 104 10.23 13.18 -19.97
CA LYS A 104 11.46 12.61 -20.55
C LYS A 104 11.38 12.37 -22.06
N GLN A 105 10.16 12.38 -22.64
CA GLN A 105 9.91 12.37 -24.08
C GLN A 105 9.90 13.80 -24.63
#